data_AF-A0A8H5F8S2-F1
#
_entry.id   AF-A0A8H5F8S2-F1
#
_cell.length_a   1.000
_cell.length_b   1.000
_cell.length_c   1.000
_cell.angle_alpha   90.00
_cell.angle_beta   90.00
_cell.angle_gamma   90.00
#
_symmetry.space_group_name_H-M   'P 1'
#
loop_
_entity.id
_entity.type
_entity.pdbx_description
1 polymer ?
#
loop_
_entity_poly.entity_id
_entity_poly.type
_entity_poly.pdbx_seq_one_letter_code
_entity_poly.pdbx_strand_id
1 'polypeptide(L)'
;MRLKISRLPGYSETLKLLKTRKDPILLDMGCCFGNDVRKAVVDGWPVDKVIACDIRKGNVNVQTIRYISAHANLESEFWDYGHELFLSTAETFPAKFIAGDIFSPSILQPRDPFITNDEIVAVLSRPIPSLSDLNNLTPLQGKVSAIHVSAMFHLFSEEEQLALARLLAALLRPERGSIIFGQHAGRAEKGFRPHNRDPLAHPMFCHSPESWKQMWIGQVFAGDDTKGHERIKVEAELLEINRSDSCDGVTDADPKFFAMNWCITRL
;
A
#
# COMPACT_ATOMS: atom_id res chain seq x y z
N MET A 1 -7.57 -9.17 -18.71
CA MET A 1 -7.69 -7.81 -18.12
C MET A 1 -6.31 -7.21 -17.94
N ARG A 2 -6.03 -6.01 -18.48
CA ARG A 2 -4.74 -5.31 -18.30
C ARG A 2 -4.81 -4.41 -17.07
N LEU A 3 -4.50 -4.94 -15.89
CA LEU A 3 -4.55 -4.20 -14.63
C LEU A 3 -3.25 -3.42 -14.35
N LYS A 4 -3.36 -2.42 -13.47
CA LYS A 4 -2.29 -1.48 -13.13
C LYS A 4 -1.13 -2.15 -12.41
N ILE A 5 -1.41 -3.02 -11.43
CA ILE A 5 -0.40 -3.77 -10.68
C ILE A 5 0.61 -4.49 -11.59
N SER A 6 0.15 -5.07 -12.71
CA SER A 6 1.00 -5.83 -13.64
C SER A 6 2.03 -5.00 -14.40
N ARG A 7 1.94 -3.66 -14.34
CA ARG A 7 2.89 -2.74 -14.99
C ARG A 7 3.86 -2.11 -14.00
N LEU A 8 3.67 -2.35 -12.70
CA LEU A 8 4.55 -1.80 -11.68
C LEU A 8 5.87 -2.57 -11.68
N PRO A 9 7.04 -1.89 -11.69
CA PRO A 9 8.34 -2.54 -11.69
C PRO A 9 8.51 -3.57 -10.55
N GLY A 10 7.94 -3.29 -9.37
CA GLY A 10 7.99 -4.20 -8.23
C GLY A 10 7.18 -5.50 -8.39
N TYR A 11 6.22 -5.57 -9.33
CA TYR A 11 5.35 -6.74 -9.46
C TYR A 11 6.08 -7.95 -10.07
N SER A 12 6.99 -7.73 -11.03
CA SER A 12 7.79 -8.83 -11.59
C SER A 12 8.71 -9.46 -10.54
N GLU A 13 9.27 -8.66 -9.63
CA GLU A 13 10.06 -9.17 -8.49
C GLU A 13 9.17 -9.88 -7.48
N THR A 14 7.97 -9.35 -7.23
CA THR A 14 6.96 -9.97 -6.36
C THR A 14 6.62 -11.39 -6.82
N LEU A 15 6.39 -11.61 -8.12
CA LEU A 15 6.09 -12.95 -8.65
C LEU A 15 7.26 -13.94 -8.51
N LYS A 16 8.51 -13.49 -8.43
CA LYS A 16 9.66 -14.37 -8.17
C LYS A 16 9.59 -15.01 -6.78
N LEU A 17 8.93 -14.36 -5.82
CA LEU A 17 8.74 -14.90 -4.46
C LEU A 17 7.93 -16.21 -4.47
N LEU A 18 7.04 -16.41 -5.44
CA LEU A 18 6.28 -17.67 -5.57
C LEU A 18 7.18 -18.89 -5.78
N LYS A 19 8.41 -18.70 -6.27
CA LYS A 19 9.39 -19.78 -6.50
C LYS A 19 10.36 -19.95 -5.34
N THR A 20 10.63 -18.89 -4.58
CA THR A 20 11.73 -18.84 -3.61
C THR A 20 11.26 -18.77 -2.16
N ARG A 21 10.02 -18.34 -1.92
CA ARG A 21 9.50 -18.09 -0.58
C ARG A 21 8.52 -19.17 -0.18
N LYS A 22 8.78 -19.78 0.98
CA LYS A 22 7.80 -20.63 1.66
C LYS A 22 6.70 -19.76 2.27
N ASP A 23 5.44 -20.10 1.99
CA ASP A 23 4.25 -19.40 2.46
C ASP A 23 4.27 -17.87 2.16
N PRO A 24 4.31 -17.47 0.88
CA PRO A 24 4.40 -16.06 0.52
C PRO A 24 3.06 -15.36 0.76
N ILE A 25 2.97 -14.50 1.77
CA ILE A 25 1.79 -13.67 2.03
C ILE A 25 1.86 -12.40 1.18
N LEU A 26 0.78 -12.08 0.46
CA LEU A 26 0.58 -10.80 -0.21
C LEU A 26 -0.52 -9.99 0.47
N LEU A 27 -0.22 -8.73 0.75
CA LEU A 27 -1.18 -7.75 1.23
C LEU A 27 -1.39 -6.67 0.16
N ASP A 28 -2.65 -6.36 -0.13
CA ASP A 28 -3.06 -5.20 -0.89
C ASP A 28 -3.70 -4.17 0.04
N MET A 29 -3.01 -3.05 0.28
CA MET A 29 -3.42 -1.99 1.20
C MET A 29 -4.05 -0.83 0.41
N GLY A 30 -5.31 -0.52 0.71
CA GLY A 30 -6.14 0.34 -0.12
C GLY A 30 -6.65 -0.40 -1.36
N CYS A 31 -7.18 -1.61 -1.16
CA CYS A 31 -7.53 -2.55 -2.23
C CYS A 31 -8.78 -2.17 -3.05
N CYS A 32 -9.60 -1.22 -2.58
CA CYS A 32 -10.93 -0.90 -3.09
C CYS A 32 -11.73 -2.20 -3.36
N PHE A 33 -12.09 -2.45 -4.63
CA PHE A 33 -12.88 -3.61 -5.06
C PHE A 33 -12.07 -4.91 -5.21
N GLY A 34 -10.79 -4.92 -4.81
CA GLY A 34 -9.93 -6.11 -4.85
C GLY A 34 -9.43 -6.48 -6.26
N ASN A 35 -9.30 -5.51 -7.16
CA ASN A 35 -8.82 -5.76 -8.53
C ASN A 35 -7.41 -6.37 -8.53
N ASP A 36 -6.50 -5.81 -7.73
CA ASP A 36 -5.09 -6.14 -7.76
C ASP A 36 -4.80 -7.47 -7.03
N VAL A 37 -5.50 -7.77 -5.94
CA VAL A 37 -5.47 -9.13 -5.31
C VAL A 37 -5.98 -10.22 -6.25
N ARG A 38 -7.07 -9.99 -6.97
CA ARG A 38 -7.58 -10.95 -7.97
C ARG A 38 -6.58 -11.17 -9.09
N LYS A 39 -5.87 -10.11 -9.49
CA LYS A 39 -4.78 -10.25 -10.46
C LYS A 39 -3.64 -11.11 -9.96
N ALA A 40 -3.19 -10.88 -8.73
CA ALA A 40 -2.14 -11.67 -8.10
C ALA A 40 -2.53 -13.16 -8.06
N VAL A 41 -3.78 -13.47 -7.69
CA VAL A 41 -4.28 -14.85 -7.68
C VAL A 41 -4.29 -15.46 -9.09
N VAL A 42 -4.76 -14.72 -10.10
CA VAL A 42 -4.72 -15.16 -11.50
C VAL A 42 -3.29 -15.43 -11.98
N ASP A 43 -2.31 -14.67 -11.49
CA ASP A 43 -0.89 -14.84 -11.82
C ASP A 43 -0.18 -15.92 -10.98
N GLY A 44 -0.92 -16.65 -10.14
CA GLY A 44 -0.44 -17.83 -9.43
C GLY A 44 -0.19 -17.63 -7.94
N TRP A 45 -0.56 -16.48 -7.37
CA TRP A 45 -0.53 -16.31 -5.91
C TRP A 45 -1.61 -17.19 -5.26
N PRO A 46 -1.28 -18.00 -4.23
CA PRO A 46 -2.30 -18.80 -3.55
C PRO A 46 -3.35 -17.91 -2.89
N VAL A 47 -4.63 -18.13 -3.18
CA VAL A 47 -5.73 -17.26 -2.70
C VAL A 47 -5.83 -17.22 -1.17
N ASP A 48 -5.49 -18.32 -0.50
CA ASP A 48 -5.41 -18.45 0.96
C ASP A 48 -4.17 -17.75 1.58
N LYS A 49 -3.31 -17.16 0.74
CA LYS A 49 -2.14 -16.36 1.11
C LYS A 49 -2.25 -14.90 0.67
N VAL A 50 -3.45 -14.46 0.29
CA VAL A 50 -3.73 -13.07 -0.10
C VAL A 50 -4.64 -12.40 0.91
N ILE A 51 -4.31 -11.16 1.26
CA ILE A 51 -5.08 -10.29 2.12
C ILE A 51 -5.35 -8.99 1.39
N ALA A 52 -6.59 -8.53 1.49
CA ALA A 52 -7.06 -7.24 1.05
C ALA A 52 -7.43 -6.40 2.28
N CYS A 53 -7.04 -5.13 2.28
CA CYS A 53 -7.36 -4.20 3.36
C CYS A 53 -7.82 -2.87 2.80
N ASP A 54 -8.92 -2.33 3.33
CA ASP A 54 -9.41 -0.98 3.01
C ASP A 54 -10.22 -0.39 4.16
N ILE A 55 -10.44 0.92 4.12
CA ILE A 55 -11.24 1.63 5.11
C ILE A 55 -12.70 1.16 5.11
N ARG A 56 -13.33 1.23 6.29
CA ARG A 56 -14.79 1.09 6.42
C ARG A 56 -15.43 2.48 6.34
N LYS A 57 -16.48 2.63 5.52
CA LYS A 57 -17.24 3.90 5.31
C LYS A 57 -17.79 4.55 6.60
N GLY A 58 -17.81 3.84 7.74
CA GLY A 58 -18.29 4.36 9.03
C GLY A 58 -17.27 5.17 9.86
N ASN A 59 -15.97 5.10 9.55
CA ASN A 59 -14.91 5.77 10.32
C ASN A 59 -14.25 6.95 9.57
N VAL A 60 -14.85 7.40 8.48
CA VAL A 60 -14.40 8.58 7.75
C VAL A 60 -14.98 9.82 8.43
N ASN A 61 -14.11 10.71 8.91
CA ASN A 61 -14.53 12.04 9.31
C ASN A 61 -15.25 12.70 8.12
N VAL A 62 -16.40 13.30 8.39
CA VAL A 62 -17.43 13.72 7.42
C VAL A 62 -16.96 14.83 6.46
N GLN A 63 -15.69 15.23 6.52
CA GLN A 63 -15.08 16.20 5.61
C GLN A 63 -14.47 15.56 4.34
N THR A 64 -14.18 14.25 4.31
CA THR A 64 -13.52 13.62 3.15
C THR A 64 -14.48 13.02 2.12
N ILE A 65 -15.74 12.75 2.47
CA ILE A 65 -16.70 12.12 1.54
C ILE A 65 -18.01 12.88 1.52
N ARG A 66 -18.15 13.78 0.54
CA ARG A 66 -19.42 14.42 0.21
C ARG A 66 -20.10 13.83 -1.03
N TYR A 67 -19.82 12.56 -1.37
CA TYR A 67 -20.28 11.98 -2.65
C TYR A 67 -20.84 10.55 -2.65
N ILE A 68 -21.05 9.88 -1.52
CA ILE A 68 -21.64 8.52 -1.57
C ILE A 68 -22.82 8.40 -0.60
N SER A 69 -23.97 8.20 -1.24
CA SER A 69 -25.32 8.01 -0.74
C SER A 69 -25.41 7.34 0.63
N ALA A 70 -26.27 7.95 1.45
CA ALA A 70 -26.98 7.31 2.55
C ALA A 70 -27.71 6.06 2.03
N HIS A 71 -28.00 5.13 2.95
CA HIS A 71 -28.64 3.82 2.74
C HIS A 71 -27.69 2.67 2.38
N ALA A 72 -27.03 2.09 3.39
CA ALA A 72 -27.17 0.67 3.72
C ALA A 72 -26.30 0.32 4.95
N ASN A 73 -26.84 -0.50 5.83
CA ASN A 73 -26.09 -1.12 6.93
C ASN A 73 -25.18 -2.21 6.33
N LEU A 74 -23.90 -1.94 6.05
CA LEU A 74 -22.93 -2.98 5.68
C LEU A 74 -21.53 -2.73 6.29
N GLU A 75 -21.08 -3.67 7.11
CA GLU A 75 -19.64 -3.93 7.23
C GLU A 75 -19.21 -4.48 5.85
N SER A 76 -18.18 -3.95 5.18
CA SER A 76 -17.57 -4.52 3.95
C SER A 76 -18.02 -4.04 2.55
N GLU A 77 -18.67 -2.88 2.39
CA GLU A 77 -19.18 -2.40 1.07
C GLU A 77 -18.19 -2.55 -0.11
N PHE A 78 -16.92 -2.14 0.02
CA PHE A 78 -15.95 -2.25 -1.09
C PHE A 78 -15.68 -3.68 -1.53
N TRP A 79 -15.55 -4.60 -0.58
CA TRP A 79 -15.24 -5.99 -0.89
C TRP A 79 -16.44 -6.72 -1.50
N ASP A 80 -17.64 -6.40 -1.00
CA ASP A 80 -18.90 -6.96 -1.51
C ASP A 80 -19.16 -6.48 -2.95
N TYR A 81 -18.93 -5.20 -3.25
CA TYR A 81 -18.94 -4.70 -4.63
C TYR A 81 -17.86 -5.34 -5.49
N GLY A 82 -16.71 -5.70 -4.92
CA GLY A 82 -15.71 -6.50 -5.60
C GLY A 82 -16.25 -7.88 -6.00
N HIS A 83 -16.96 -8.56 -5.10
CA HIS A 83 -17.62 -9.82 -5.40
C HIS A 83 -18.67 -9.69 -6.53
N GLU A 84 -19.50 -8.66 -6.48
CA GLU A 84 -20.47 -8.36 -7.55
C GLU A 84 -19.78 -8.06 -8.90
N LEU A 85 -18.78 -7.18 -8.90
CA LEU A 85 -18.06 -6.74 -10.12
C LEU A 85 -17.38 -7.92 -10.83
N PHE A 86 -16.86 -8.88 -10.06
CA PHE A 86 -16.13 -10.04 -10.58
C PHE A 86 -16.96 -11.32 -10.63
N LEU A 87 -18.27 -11.23 -10.37
CA LEU A 87 -19.19 -12.37 -10.37
C LEU A 87 -18.65 -13.53 -9.52
N SER A 88 -18.16 -13.21 -8.32
CA SER A 88 -17.57 -14.16 -7.38
C SER A 88 -18.24 -14.04 -6.02
N THR A 89 -18.06 -15.06 -5.18
CA THR A 89 -18.48 -15.10 -3.78
C THR A 89 -17.28 -15.36 -2.86
N ALA A 90 -17.47 -15.28 -1.54
CA ALA A 90 -16.47 -15.65 -0.55
C ALA A 90 -16.02 -17.12 -0.69
N GLU A 91 -16.87 -18.01 -1.19
CA GLU A 91 -16.52 -19.41 -1.44
C GLU A 91 -15.63 -19.57 -2.68
N THR A 92 -15.94 -18.83 -3.75
CA THR A 92 -15.18 -18.91 -5.02
C THR A 92 -13.89 -18.07 -5.02
N PHE A 93 -13.79 -17.08 -4.13
CA PHE A 93 -12.62 -16.23 -3.95
C PHE A 93 -12.40 -15.97 -2.45
N PRO A 94 -11.86 -16.95 -1.71
CA PRO A 94 -11.75 -16.91 -0.25
C PRO A 94 -10.53 -16.10 0.24
N ALA A 95 -10.11 -15.07 -0.50
CA ALA A 95 -9.07 -14.17 -0.03
C ALA A 95 -9.57 -13.39 1.18
N LYS A 96 -8.71 -13.19 2.18
CA LYS A 96 -9.13 -12.52 3.41
C LYS A 96 -9.28 -11.01 3.16
N PHE A 97 -10.42 -10.45 3.56
CA PHE A 97 -10.60 -9.00 3.65
C PHE A 97 -10.59 -8.54 5.12
N ILE A 98 -9.92 -7.43 5.39
CA ILE A 98 -9.90 -6.75 6.69
C ILE A 98 -10.33 -5.30 6.46
N ALA A 99 -11.48 -4.93 7.01
CA ALA A 99 -12.00 -3.57 6.93
C ALA A 99 -11.49 -2.72 8.10
N GLY A 100 -10.83 -1.61 7.81
CA GLY A 100 -10.53 -0.61 8.82
C GLY A 100 -9.44 0.39 8.44
N ASP A 101 -9.31 1.41 9.29
CA ASP A 101 -8.28 2.42 9.18
C ASP A 101 -6.94 1.86 9.68
N ILE A 102 -5.92 1.85 8.81
CA ILE A 102 -4.58 1.35 9.14
C ILE A 102 -3.92 2.15 10.28
N PHE A 103 -4.29 3.41 10.48
CA PHE A 103 -3.78 4.21 11.61
C PHE A 103 -4.46 3.86 12.93
N SER A 104 -5.56 3.09 12.91
CA SER A 104 -6.20 2.59 14.12
C SER A 104 -5.40 1.44 14.73
N PRO A 105 -5.04 1.50 16.03
CA PRO A 105 -4.40 0.39 16.73
C PRO A 105 -5.26 -0.89 16.79
N SER A 106 -6.56 -0.78 16.53
CA SER A 106 -7.46 -1.94 16.40
C SER A 106 -7.19 -2.75 15.11
N ILE A 107 -6.66 -2.10 14.07
CA ILE A 107 -6.30 -2.70 12.78
C ILE A 107 -4.82 -3.08 12.75
N LEU A 108 -3.94 -2.19 13.21
CA LEU A 108 -2.52 -2.48 13.30
C LEU A 108 -1.90 -1.75 14.48
N GLN A 109 -1.47 -2.49 15.49
CA GLN A 109 -0.68 -1.91 16.56
C GLN A 109 0.66 -1.40 16.01
N PRO A 110 1.10 -0.19 16.36
CA PRO A 110 2.42 0.29 15.98
C PRO A 110 3.53 -0.63 16.52
N ARG A 111 4.54 -0.89 15.70
CA ARG A 111 5.78 -1.57 16.09
C ARG A 111 6.92 -0.94 15.31
N ASP A 112 8.09 -0.83 15.92
CA ASP A 112 9.27 -0.35 15.21
C ASP A 112 9.56 -1.26 13.98
N PRO A 113 9.63 -0.71 12.76
CA PRO A 113 10.04 -1.49 11.60
C PRO A 113 11.49 -2.00 11.69
N PHE A 114 12.33 -1.35 12.49
CA PHE A 114 13.65 -1.81 12.85
C PHE A 114 13.56 -2.86 13.96
N ILE A 115 14.21 -4.00 13.72
CA ILE A 115 14.36 -5.09 14.68
C ILE A 115 15.78 -5.62 14.62
N THR A 116 16.28 -6.01 15.79
CA THR A 116 17.58 -6.66 15.98
C THR A 116 17.62 -8.03 15.30
N ASN A 117 18.82 -8.59 15.11
CA ASN A 117 18.97 -9.92 14.53
C ASN A 117 18.26 -11.01 15.36
N ASP A 118 18.30 -10.90 16.69
CA ASP A 118 17.61 -11.84 17.58
C ASP A 118 16.09 -11.75 17.43
N GLU A 119 15.56 -10.53 17.31
CA GLU A 119 14.14 -10.31 17.01
C GLU A 119 13.75 -10.80 15.62
N ILE A 120 14.62 -10.68 14.61
CA ILE A 120 14.40 -11.27 13.28
C ILE A 120 14.25 -12.79 13.41
N VAL A 121 15.16 -13.46 14.11
CA VAL A 121 15.08 -14.91 14.34
C VAL A 121 13.78 -15.29 15.09
N ALA A 122 13.41 -14.52 16.11
CA ALA A 122 12.16 -14.72 16.84
C ALA A 122 10.93 -14.50 15.95
N VAL A 123 10.91 -13.45 15.13
CA VAL A 123 9.84 -13.16 14.17
C VAL A 123 9.72 -14.31 13.18
N LEU A 124 10.80 -14.76 12.57
CA LEU A 124 10.78 -15.78 11.51
C LEU A 124 10.43 -17.18 12.03
N SER A 125 10.78 -17.50 13.28
CA SER A 125 10.44 -18.79 13.90
C SER A 125 8.97 -18.93 14.31
N ARG A 126 8.25 -17.81 14.56
CA ARG A 126 6.81 -17.86 14.89
C ARG A 126 6.00 -18.49 13.75
N PRO A 127 4.98 -19.33 14.04
CA PRO A 127 4.09 -19.82 13.00
C PRO A 127 3.32 -18.65 12.34
N ILE A 128 2.98 -18.82 11.06
CA ILE A 128 2.07 -17.90 10.36
C ILE A 128 0.65 -18.24 10.84
N PRO A 129 -0.14 -17.26 11.34
CA PRO A 129 -1.53 -17.51 11.72
C PRO A 129 -2.38 -17.87 10.49
N SER A 130 -3.49 -18.58 10.71
CA SER A 130 -4.46 -18.78 9.64
C SER A 130 -5.00 -17.44 9.17
N LEU A 131 -4.92 -17.15 7.87
CA LEU A 131 -5.34 -15.84 7.34
C LEU A 131 -6.86 -15.67 7.39
N SER A 132 -7.62 -16.76 7.26
CA SER A 132 -9.10 -16.73 7.34
C SER A 132 -9.60 -16.15 8.67
N ASP A 133 -8.87 -16.41 9.76
CA ASP A 133 -9.31 -16.15 11.13
C ASP A 133 -8.89 -14.76 11.63
N LEU A 134 -8.15 -14.00 10.80
CA LEU A 134 -7.67 -12.68 11.18
C LEU A 134 -8.82 -11.66 11.21
N ASN A 135 -8.80 -10.77 12.18
CA ASN A 135 -9.69 -9.59 12.20
C ASN A 135 -8.91 -8.28 12.17
N ASN A 136 -7.58 -8.35 12.21
CA ASN A 136 -6.65 -7.22 12.13
C ASN A 136 -5.28 -7.70 11.63
N LEU A 137 -4.39 -6.77 11.32
CA LEU A 137 -3.09 -7.03 10.70
C LEU A 137 -1.95 -7.25 11.71
N THR A 138 -2.18 -6.99 13.01
CA THR A 138 -1.13 -7.08 14.04
C THR A 138 -0.43 -8.45 14.09
N PRO A 139 -1.14 -9.60 13.99
CA PRO A 139 -0.50 -10.92 13.95
C PRO A 139 0.46 -11.14 12.76
N LEU A 140 0.41 -10.29 11.74
CA LEU A 140 1.22 -10.40 10.53
C LEU A 140 2.46 -9.52 10.54
N GLN A 141 2.76 -8.85 11.65
CA GLN A 141 4.00 -8.09 11.79
C GLN A 141 5.24 -8.96 11.52
N GLY A 142 5.99 -8.57 10.47
CA GLY A 142 7.16 -9.30 9.98
C GLY A 142 6.83 -10.61 9.24
N LYS A 143 5.60 -10.79 8.75
CA LYS A 143 5.17 -12.01 8.04
C LYS A 143 4.84 -11.78 6.57
N VAL A 144 4.58 -10.55 6.16
CA VAL A 144 4.11 -10.24 4.80
C VAL A 144 5.27 -10.20 3.83
N SER A 145 5.21 -11.02 2.78
CA SER A 145 6.30 -11.17 1.81
C SER A 145 6.26 -10.07 0.73
N ALA A 146 5.05 -9.70 0.31
CA ALA A 146 4.82 -8.62 -0.64
C ALA A 146 3.67 -7.72 -0.19
N ILE A 147 3.87 -6.41 -0.24
CA ILE A 147 2.84 -5.41 0.06
C ILE A 147 2.64 -4.54 -1.17
N HIS A 148 1.46 -4.60 -1.76
CA HIS A 148 1.02 -3.65 -2.78
C HIS A 148 0.28 -2.48 -2.10
N VAL A 149 0.60 -1.26 -2.51
CA VAL A 149 -0.10 -0.05 -2.07
C VAL A 149 -0.03 1.01 -3.16
N SER A 150 -1.15 1.23 -3.83
CA SER A 150 -1.25 2.19 -4.94
C SER A 150 -2.34 3.22 -4.68
N ALA A 151 -2.15 4.42 -5.22
CA ALA A 151 -3.09 5.53 -5.10
C ALA A 151 -3.51 5.89 -3.65
N MET A 152 -2.66 5.60 -2.66
CA MET A 152 -2.99 5.78 -1.24
C MET A 152 -2.16 6.87 -0.55
N PHE A 153 -0.82 6.86 -0.67
CA PHE A 153 0.06 7.80 0.05
C PHE A 153 -0.33 9.28 -0.14
N HIS A 154 -0.67 9.66 -1.37
CA HIS A 154 -1.00 11.04 -1.73
C HIS A 154 -2.32 11.56 -1.11
N LEU A 155 -3.07 10.72 -0.40
CA LEU A 155 -4.25 11.11 0.37
C LEU A 155 -3.90 11.73 1.74
N PHE A 156 -2.63 11.65 2.15
CA PHE A 156 -2.17 11.96 3.50
C PHE A 156 -1.14 13.09 3.54
N SER A 157 -0.99 13.72 4.70
CA SER A 157 0.08 14.69 4.97
C SER A 157 1.46 14.05 4.87
N GLU A 158 2.53 14.86 4.86
CA GLU A 158 3.90 14.31 4.88
C GLU A 158 4.14 13.41 6.11
N GLU A 159 3.71 13.86 7.28
CA GLU A 159 3.87 13.15 8.54
C GLU A 159 3.07 11.83 8.56
N GLU A 160 1.84 11.87 8.05
CA GLU A 160 0.99 10.69 7.91
C GLU A 160 1.54 9.70 6.88
N GLN A 161 2.14 10.17 5.78
CA GLN A 161 2.84 9.32 4.81
C GLN A 161 4.03 8.59 5.45
N LEU A 162 4.81 9.27 6.28
CA LEU A 162 5.88 8.63 7.06
C LEU A 162 5.33 7.60 8.04
N ALA A 163 4.25 7.93 8.76
CA ALA A 163 3.60 7.01 9.69
C ALA A 163 3.07 5.75 8.98
N LEU A 164 2.41 5.92 7.82
CA LEU A 164 1.97 4.83 6.96
C LEU A 164 3.14 3.95 6.51
N ALA A 165 4.25 4.56 6.06
CA ALA A 165 5.44 3.84 5.64
C ALA A 165 6.01 2.97 6.78
N ARG A 166 6.05 3.49 8.02
CA ARG A 166 6.47 2.72 9.21
C ARG A 166 5.55 1.55 9.52
N LEU A 167 4.23 1.75 9.44
CA LEU A 167 3.23 0.70 9.65
C LEU A 167 3.38 -0.44 8.62
N LEU A 168 3.53 -0.10 7.33
CA LEU A 168 3.75 -1.10 6.28
C LEU A 168 5.10 -1.82 6.44
N ALA A 169 6.15 -1.10 6.80
CA ALA A 169 7.45 -1.68 7.08
C ALA A 169 7.42 -2.66 8.27
N ALA A 170 6.57 -2.41 9.27
CA ALA A 170 6.38 -3.31 10.41
C ALA A 170 5.73 -4.65 10.02
N LEU A 171 4.93 -4.67 8.96
CA LEU A 171 4.33 -5.90 8.38
C LEU A 171 5.32 -6.67 7.50
N LEU A 172 6.23 -5.96 6.83
CA LEU A 172 7.16 -6.53 5.88
C LEU A 172 8.10 -7.55 6.52
N ARG A 173 8.12 -8.76 5.96
CA ARG A 173 8.96 -9.87 6.39
C ARG A 173 10.44 -9.49 6.34
N PRO A 174 11.22 -9.69 7.44
CA PRO A 174 12.63 -9.30 7.51
C PRO A 174 13.54 -10.33 6.83
N GLU A 175 13.26 -10.61 5.57
CA GLU A 175 14.00 -11.56 4.74
C GLU A 175 14.26 -10.93 3.38
N ARG A 176 15.43 -11.22 2.81
CA ARG A 176 15.86 -10.75 1.48
C ARG A 176 14.79 -10.96 0.41
N GLY A 177 14.58 -9.93 -0.40
CA GLY A 177 13.62 -9.93 -1.50
C GLY A 177 12.17 -9.67 -1.09
N SER A 178 11.86 -9.60 0.21
CA SER A 178 10.53 -9.12 0.64
C SER A 178 10.35 -7.67 0.20
N ILE A 179 9.18 -7.32 -0.32
CA ILE A 179 9.00 -6.10 -1.13
C ILE A 179 7.73 -5.33 -0.78
N ILE A 180 7.82 -3.99 -0.77
CA ILE A 180 6.68 -3.07 -0.81
C ILE A 180 6.75 -2.34 -2.14
N PHE A 181 5.64 -2.23 -2.86
CA PHE A 181 5.63 -1.58 -4.16
C PHE A 181 4.29 -0.92 -4.47
N GLY A 182 4.33 0.07 -5.35
CA GLY A 182 3.15 0.87 -5.62
C GLY A 182 3.36 1.95 -6.66
N GLN A 183 2.28 2.71 -6.87
CA GLN A 183 2.31 3.95 -7.62
C GLN A 183 1.36 4.97 -7.00
N HIS A 184 1.80 6.21 -6.81
CA HIS A 184 0.94 7.32 -6.41
C HIS A 184 1.39 8.63 -7.07
N ALA A 185 0.66 9.72 -6.86
CA ALA A 185 1.01 11.02 -7.43
C ALA A 185 2.35 11.52 -6.88
N GLY A 186 3.25 11.94 -7.77
CA GLY A 186 4.56 12.46 -7.43
C GLY A 186 4.81 13.84 -8.06
N ARG A 187 5.97 14.41 -7.73
CA ARG A 187 6.48 15.66 -8.33
C ARG A 187 7.97 15.56 -8.57
N ALA A 188 8.49 16.35 -9.52
CA ALA A 188 9.93 16.44 -9.75
C ALA A 188 10.68 16.89 -8.47
N GLU A 189 10.08 17.83 -7.75
CA GLU A 189 10.54 18.30 -6.44
C GLU A 189 9.46 18.05 -5.38
N LYS A 190 9.90 17.67 -4.17
CA LYS A 190 9.02 17.44 -3.02
C LYS A 190 8.21 18.70 -2.72
N GLY A 191 6.90 18.55 -2.53
CA GLY A 191 6.06 19.64 -2.06
C GLY A 191 4.59 19.46 -2.40
N PHE A 192 3.82 20.54 -2.21
CA PHE A 192 2.39 20.55 -2.43
C PHE A 192 2.03 20.71 -3.90
N ARG A 193 1.04 19.95 -4.35
CA ARG A 193 0.32 20.16 -5.60
C ARG A 193 -1.04 20.78 -5.28
N PRO A 194 -1.38 21.95 -5.85
CA PRO A 194 -2.69 22.56 -5.65
C PRO A 194 -3.80 21.72 -6.28
N HIS A 195 -5.00 21.81 -5.72
CA HIS A 195 -6.18 21.17 -6.31
C HIS A 195 -6.84 22.14 -7.30
N ASN A 196 -6.66 21.89 -8.60
CA ASN A 196 -7.08 22.85 -9.64
C ASN A 196 -8.61 23.00 -9.78
N ARG A 197 -9.42 22.15 -9.13
CA ARG A 197 -10.89 22.09 -9.29
C ARG A 197 -11.68 22.57 -8.09
N ASP A 198 -11.06 22.64 -6.92
CA ASP A 198 -11.72 22.98 -5.67
C ASP A 198 -10.74 23.77 -4.80
N PRO A 199 -10.91 25.10 -4.70
CA PRO A 199 -10.07 25.95 -3.85
C PRO A 199 -10.15 25.61 -2.35
N LEU A 200 -11.16 24.84 -1.94
CA LEU A 200 -11.35 24.39 -0.56
C LEU A 200 -10.75 23.00 -0.32
N ALA A 201 -10.31 22.30 -1.37
CA ALA A 201 -9.65 21.01 -1.22
C ALA A 201 -8.22 21.20 -0.71
N HIS A 202 -7.83 20.36 0.24
CA HIS A 202 -6.47 20.38 0.77
C HIS A 202 -5.47 20.05 -0.34
N PRO A 203 -4.34 20.77 -0.41
CA PRO A 203 -3.32 20.48 -1.41
C PRO A 203 -2.71 19.11 -1.16
N MET A 204 -2.40 18.41 -2.25
CA MET A 204 -1.82 17.08 -2.20
C MET A 204 -0.32 17.19 -1.92
N PHE A 205 0.16 16.56 -0.85
CA PHE A 205 1.59 16.48 -0.61
C PHE A 205 2.21 15.37 -1.48
N CYS A 206 3.23 15.72 -2.26
CA CYS A 206 3.89 14.80 -3.18
C CYS A 206 5.40 14.72 -2.91
N HIS A 207 5.91 13.49 -2.80
CA HIS A 207 7.34 13.24 -2.83
C HIS A 207 7.91 13.32 -4.26
N SER A 208 9.16 13.74 -4.35
CA SER A 208 10.05 13.39 -5.46
C SER A 208 10.71 12.02 -5.23
N PRO A 209 11.25 11.36 -6.28
CA PRO A 209 12.00 10.11 -6.12
C PRO A 209 13.10 10.18 -5.06
N GLU A 210 13.83 11.31 -5.00
CA GLU A 210 14.89 11.53 -4.03
C GLU A 210 14.35 11.62 -2.60
N SER A 211 13.32 12.45 -2.37
CA SER A 211 12.71 12.58 -1.04
C SER A 211 12.03 11.29 -0.58
N TRP A 212 11.49 10.50 -1.51
CA TRP A 212 10.91 9.19 -1.24
C TRP A 212 11.98 8.22 -0.75
N LYS A 213 13.10 8.13 -1.48
CA LYS A 213 14.26 7.33 -1.10
C LYS A 213 14.82 7.75 0.25
N GLN A 214 14.95 9.05 0.51
CA GLN A 214 15.43 9.59 1.78
C GLN A 214 14.50 9.20 2.95
N MET A 215 13.18 9.26 2.77
CA MET A 215 12.23 8.86 3.82
C MET A 215 12.41 7.38 4.19
N TRP A 216 12.41 6.48 3.21
CA TRP A 216 12.50 5.05 3.46
C TRP A 216 13.85 4.64 4.05
N ILE A 217 14.96 5.15 3.50
CA ILE A 217 16.32 4.81 3.96
C ILE A 217 16.64 5.52 5.28
N GLY A 218 16.39 6.83 5.36
CA GLY A 218 16.87 7.69 6.43
C GLY A 218 15.90 7.84 7.60
N GLN A 219 14.64 7.44 7.47
CA GLN A 219 13.65 7.59 8.54
C GLN A 219 12.95 6.28 8.89
N VAL A 220 12.57 5.47 7.90
CA VAL A 220 11.86 4.20 8.15
C VAL A 220 12.82 3.07 8.53
N PHE A 221 13.92 2.91 7.79
CA PHE A 221 14.89 1.81 8.00
C PHE A 221 16.24 2.26 8.56
N ALA A 222 16.38 3.52 8.95
CA ALA A 222 17.61 4.05 9.50
C ALA A 222 18.07 3.26 10.73
N GLY A 223 17.16 2.94 11.65
CA GLY A 223 17.52 2.43 12.98
C GLY A 223 18.40 3.43 13.74
N ASP A 224 18.89 3.03 14.92
CA ASP A 224 19.79 3.88 15.72
C ASP A 224 21.16 4.07 15.06
N ASP A 225 21.55 3.15 14.18
CA ASP A 225 22.84 3.16 13.49
C ASP A 225 22.83 3.86 12.12
N THR A 226 21.67 4.37 11.68
CA THR A 226 21.47 5.07 10.40
C THR A 226 21.80 4.25 9.13
N LYS A 227 21.90 2.92 9.24
CA LYS A 227 22.30 2.00 8.15
C LYS A 227 21.15 1.52 7.25
N GLY A 228 20.11 2.32 7.05
CA GLY A 228 18.96 1.91 6.23
C GLY A 228 19.31 1.49 4.80
N HIS A 229 20.39 2.05 4.24
CA HIS A 229 20.89 1.73 2.90
C HIS A 229 21.51 0.33 2.80
N GLU A 230 21.92 -0.27 3.93
CA GLU A 230 22.39 -1.66 3.99
C GLU A 230 21.23 -2.66 4.12
N ARG A 231 20.04 -2.17 4.51
CA ARG A 231 18.86 -3.00 4.83
C ARG A 231 17.85 -3.10 3.70
N ILE A 232 17.74 -2.03 2.90
CA ILE A 232 16.77 -1.94 1.83
C ILE A 232 17.35 -1.26 0.59
N LYS A 233 16.83 -1.68 -0.56
CA LYS A 233 16.94 -0.96 -1.84
C LYS A 233 15.65 -0.20 -2.09
N VAL A 234 15.74 1.08 -2.44
CA VAL A 234 14.59 1.88 -2.90
C VAL A 234 14.79 2.26 -4.34
N GLU A 235 13.80 1.96 -5.16
CA GLU A 235 13.72 2.40 -6.56
C GLU A 235 12.47 3.26 -6.69
N ALA A 236 12.61 4.43 -7.34
CA ALA A 236 11.51 5.35 -7.58
C ALA A 236 11.75 6.10 -8.89
N GLU A 237 10.73 6.18 -9.73
CA GLU A 237 10.77 6.86 -11.03
C GLU A 237 9.47 7.63 -11.27
N LEU A 238 9.57 8.79 -11.92
CA LEU A 238 8.40 9.57 -12.33
C LEU A 238 7.99 9.19 -13.76
N LEU A 239 6.71 8.95 -13.95
CA LEU A 239 6.05 8.81 -15.23
C LEU A 239 5.14 10.01 -15.44
N GLU A 240 5.41 10.78 -16.49
CA GLU A 240 4.53 11.86 -16.91
C GLU A 240 3.21 11.26 -17.42
N ILE A 241 2.09 11.70 -16.85
CA ILE A 241 0.74 11.29 -17.26
C ILE A 241 0.06 12.47 -17.93
N ASN A 242 -0.32 12.27 -19.19
CA ASN A 242 -1.21 13.18 -19.89
C ASN A 242 -2.61 13.06 -19.32
N ARG A 243 -3.00 14.05 -18.52
CA ARG A 243 -4.36 14.18 -18.00
C ARG A 243 -5.20 14.96 -19.01
N SER A 244 -6.19 14.30 -19.63
CA SER A 244 -7.14 14.92 -20.56
C SER A 244 -8.18 15.79 -19.84
N ASP A 245 -8.19 15.75 -18.51
CA ASP A 245 -9.11 16.45 -17.64
C ASP A 245 -8.53 17.78 -17.11
N SER A 246 -7.38 18.19 -17.66
CA SER A 246 -6.79 19.52 -17.53
C SER A 246 -7.61 20.52 -18.34
N CYS A 247 -8.35 21.40 -17.68
CA CYS A 247 -9.13 22.43 -18.35
C CYS A 247 -8.19 23.41 -19.08
N ASP A 248 -8.47 23.67 -20.36
CA ASP A 248 -7.85 24.78 -21.08
C ASP A 248 -8.12 26.10 -20.32
N GLY A 249 -7.06 26.76 -19.83
CA GLY A 249 -7.15 28.13 -19.33
C GLY A 249 -6.73 28.39 -17.89
N VAL A 250 -6.29 27.40 -17.11
CA VAL A 250 -5.66 27.65 -15.80
C VAL A 250 -4.14 27.56 -15.93
N THR A 251 -3.44 28.64 -15.62
CA THR A 251 -1.97 28.69 -15.59
C THR A 251 -1.47 27.83 -14.42
N ASP A 252 -1.26 26.54 -14.67
CA ASP A 252 -0.53 25.68 -13.74
C ASP A 252 0.91 26.21 -13.63
N ALA A 253 1.40 26.41 -12.40
CA ALA A 253 2.83 26.63 -12.18
C ALA A 253 3.68 25.38 -12.48
N ASP A 254 3.02 24.21 -12.61
CA ASP A 254 3.61 22.92 -12.97
C ASP A 254 2.59 22.11 -13.78
N PRO A 255 2.51 22.30 -15.12
CA PRO A 255 1.46 21.73 -15.98
C PRO A 255 1.54 20.20 -16.11
N LYS A 256 2.59 19.59 -15.54
CA LYS A 256 2.85 18.17 -15.67
C LYS A 256 2.31 17.42 -14.46
N PHE A 257 1.49 16.41 -14.73
CA PHE A 257 1.10 15.43 -13.72
C PHE A 257 2.06 14.25 -13.79
N PHE A 258 2.64 13.87 -12.65
CA PHE A 258 3.50 12.69 -12.57
C PHE A 258 2.86 11.65 -11.66
N ALA A 259 2.91 10.40 -12.09
CA ALA A 259 2.81 9.27 -11.18
C ALA A 259 4.21 8.76 -10.87
N MET A 260 4.50 8.54 -9.59
CA MET A 260 5.75 7.93 -9.16
C MET A 260 5.53 6.42 -9.01
N ASN A 261 6.21 5.62 -9.83
CA ASN A 261 6.39 4.20 -9.59
C ASN A 261 7.49 4.02 -8.55
N TRP A 262 7.35 3.03 -7.67
CA TRP A 262 8.39 2.75 -6.69
C TRP A 262 8.33 1.34 -6.13
N CYS A 263 9.46 0.88 -5.58
CA CYS A 263 9.55 -0.31 -4.74
C CYS A 263 10.61 -0.14 -3.64
N ILE A 264 10.38 -0.82 -2.52
CA ILE A 264 11.28 -0.96 -1.38
C ILE A 264 11.51 -2.46 -1.19
N THR A 265 12.75 -2.91 -1.35
CA THR A 265 13.11 -4.34 -1.30
C THR A 265 14.12 -4.58 -0.18
N ARG A 266 13.87 -5.59 0.67
CA ARG A 266 14.84 -6.06 1.67
C ARG A 266 16.08 -6.64 1.01
N LEU A 267 17.26 -6.20 1.44
CA LEU A 267 18.56 -6.62 0.91
C LEU A 267 19.04 -7.96 1.44
#